data_AF-A0A2N9XSY9-F1
#
_entry.id   AF-A0A2N9XSY9-F1
#
_cell.length_a   1.000
_cell.length_b   1.000
_cell.length_c   1.000
_cell.angle_alpha   90.00
_cell.angle_beta   90.00
_cell.angle_gamma   90.00
#
_symmetry.space_group_name_H-M   'P 1'
#
loop_
_entity.id
_entity.type
_entity.pdbx_description
1 polymer ?
#
loop_
_entity_poly.entity_id
_entity_poly.type
_entity_poly.pdbx_seq_one_letter_code
_entity_poly.pdbx_strand_id
1 'polypeptide(L)' 'MHICVNDEVIDFDGQTVADLVEYLMPEAPFAVAVNTSFVTKKQYSSYHLQPQDRVDIVSPVVGG' A
#
# COMPACT_ATOMS: atom_id res chain seq x y z
N MET A 1 11.17 -1.95 -8.34
CA MET A 1 11.77 -1.72 -7.01
C MET A 1 11.37 -2.84 -6.07
N HIS A 2 12.22 -3.19 -5.10
CA HIS A 2 11.87 -4.18 -4.08
C HIS A 2 11.19 -3.48 -2.91
N ILE A 3 9.96 -3.87 -2.60
CA ILE A 3 9.21 -3.39 -1.43
C ILE A 3 8.65 -4.58 -0.65
N CYS A 4 8.30 -4.38 0.62
CA CYS A 4 7.67 -5.39 1.44
C CYS A 4 6.18 -5.07 1.57
N VAL A 5 5.30 -5.94 1.10
CA VAL A 5 3.84 -5.81 1.20
C VAL A 5 3.31 -6.91 2.11
N ASN A 6 2.68 -6.57 3.23
CA ASN A 6 2.13 -7.54 4.20
C ASN A 6 3.12 -8.69 4.52
N ASP A 7 4.35 -8.33 4.88
CA ASP A 7 5.47 -9.24 5.18
C ASP A 7 6.06 -10.04 3.99
N GLU A 8 5.56 -9.86 2.76
CA GLU A 8 6.10 -10.45 1.54
C GLU A 8 6.94 -9.45 0.74
N VAL A 9 8.15 -9.82 0.33
CA VAL A 9 8.98 -8.95 -0.53
C VAL A 9 8.64 -9.21 -1.99
N ILE A 10 8.26 -8.17 -2.72
CA ILE A 10 7.90 -8.24 -4.14
C ILE A 10 8.77 -7.35 -5.01
N ASP A 11 8.94 -7.76 -6.26
CA ASP A 11 9.42 -6.91 -7.35
C ASP A 11 8.26 -6.09 -7.93
N PHE A 12 8.32 -4.77 -7.75
CA PHE A 12 7.23 -3.87 -8.12
C PHE A 12 7.68 -2.74 -9.07
N ASP A 13 7.10 -2.65 -10.25
CA ASP A 13 7.53 -1.71 -11.31
C ASP A 13 6.78 -0.35 -11.31
N GLY A 14 5.78 -0.17 -10.44
CA GLY A 14 5.08 1.10 -10.28
C GLY A 14 5.85 2.10 -9.42
N GLN A 15 5.30 3.31 -9.24
CA GLN A 15 5.96 4.38 -8.48
C GLN A 15 5.15 4.84 -7.26
N THR A 16 3.83 4.73 -7.31
CA THR A 16 2.94 5.30 -6.30
C THR A 16 2.14 4.24 -5.57
N VAL A 17 1.50 4.63 -4.47
CA VAL A 17 0.54 3.77 -3.77
C VAL A 17 -0.65 3.44 -4.67
N ALA A 18 -1.07 4.35 -5.56
CA ALA A 18 -2.12 4.06 -6.55
C ALA A 18 -1.70 2.92 -7.49
N ASP A 19 -0.50 2.97 -8.05
CA ASP A 19 0.02 1.91 -8.93
C ASP A 19 0.07 0.57 -8.20
N LEU A 20 0.45 0.57 -6.91
CA LEU A 20 0.52 -0.65 -6.11
C LEU A 20 -0.86 -1.25 -5.86
N VAL A 21 -1.85 -0.40 -5.58
CA VAL A 21 -3.24 -0.83 -5.41
C VAL A 21 -3.81 -1.39 -6.71
N GLU A 22 -3.48 -0.81 -7.86
CA GLU A 22 -3.88 -1.33 -9.17
C GLU A 22 -3.21 -2.67 -9.50
N TYR A 23 -1.92 -2.82 -9.15
CA TYR A 23 -1.15 -4.05 -9.34
C TYR A 23 -1.68 -5.21 -8.49
N LEU A 24 -2.04 -4.96 -7.23
CA LEU A 24 -2.48 -5.99 -6.29
C LEU A 24 -3.99 -6.26 -6.31
N MET A 25 -4.78 -5.29 -6.79
CA MET A 25 -6.25 -5.34 -6.79
C MET A 25 -6.87 -5.82 -5.45
N PRO A 26 -6.52 -5.21 -4.30
CA PRO A 26 -7.02 -5.68 -3.00
C PRO A 26 -8.54 -5.54 -2.88
N GLU A 27 -9.17 -6.46 -2.16
CA GLU A 27 -10.61 -6.44 -1.91
C GLU A 27 -11.00 -5.28 -0.98
N ALA A 28 -12.02 -4.51 -1.36
CA ALA A 28 -12.55 -3.42 -0.55
C ALA A 28 -13.53 -3.94 0.53
N PRO A 29 -13.58 -3.35 1.73
CA PRO A 29 -12.82 -2.17 2.15
C PRO A 29 -11.40 -2.53 2.62
N PHE A 30 -10.46 -1.65 2.28
CA PHE A 30 -9.08 -1.70 2.78
C PHE A 30 -8.56 -0.31 3.11
N ALA A 31 -7.48 -0.28 3.89
CA ALA A 31 -6.62 0.86 4.15
C ALA A 31 -5.17 0.48 3.82
N VAL A 32 -4.36 1.49 3.47
CA VAL A 32 -2.94 1.30 3.17
C VAL A 32 -2.13 2.11 4.18
N ALA A 33 -1.13 1.49 4.79
CA ALA A 33 -0.10 2.16 5.55
C ALA A 33 1.26 1.93 4.89
N VAL A 34 2.08 2.98 4.84
CA VAL A 34 3.48 2.89 4.41
C VAL A 34 4.35 3.23 5.60
N ASN A 35 5.27 2.34 5.96
CA ASN A 35 6.14 2.45 7.12
C ASN A 35 5.38 2.84 8.39
N THR A 36 4.33 2.08 8.71
CA THR A 36 3.41 2.30 9.87
C THR A 36 2.55 3.57 9.82
N SER A 37 2.61 4.35 8.75
CA SER A 37 1.84 5.59 8.58
C SER A 37 0.72 5.41 7.55
N PHE A 38 -0.54 5.63 7.95
CA PHE A 38 -1.66 5.53 7.02
C PHE A 38 -1.58 6.56 5.91
N VAL A 39 -1.74 6.09 4.67
CA VAL A 39 -1.88 6.93 3.49
C VAL A 39 -3.36 7.04 3.18
N THR A 40 -3.89 8.27 3.11
CA THR A 40 -5.31 8.46 2.76
C THR A 40 -5.53 8.22 1.27
N LYS A 41 -6.74 7.79 0.86
CA LYS A 41 -7.06 7.56 -0.56
C LYS A 41 -6.75 8.76 -1.48
N LYS A 42 -6.91 9.99 -0.97
CA LYS A 42 -6.59 11.24 -1.72
C LYS A 42 -5.09 11.39 -2.00
N GLN A 43 -4.23 10.71 -1.25
CA GLN A 43 -2.78 10.76 -1.40
C GLN A 43 -2.22 9.62 -2.25
N TYR A 44 -3.03 8.62 -2.65
CA TYR A 44 -2.48 7.43 -3.33
C TYR A 44 -1.73 7.76 -4.61
N SER A 45 -2.24 8.67 -5.43
CA SER A 45 -1.60 9.06 -6.69
C SER A 45 -0.39 9.98 -6.52
N SER A 46 -0.20 10.59 -5.34
CA SER A 46 0.93 11.51 -5.08
C SER A 46 1.98 10.92 -4.14
N TYR A 47 1.64 9.92 -3.34
CA TYR A 47 2.55 9.23 -2.44
C TYR A 47 3.43 8.27 -3.24
N HIS A 48 4.70 8.65 -3.44
CA HIS A 48 5.70 7.82 -4.12
C HIS A 48 6.30 6.81 -3.16
N LEU A 49 6.25 5.53 -3.53
CA LEU A 49 6.93 4.45 -2.84
C LEU A 49 8.43 4.51 -3.13
N GLN A 50 9.22 4.12 -2.14
CA GLN A 50 10.66 3.97 -2.24
C GLN A 50 11.05 2.50 -2.11
N PRO A 51 12.20 2.09 -2.68
CA PRO A 51 12.74 0.77 -2.39
C PRO A 51 12.85 0.54 -0.88
N GLN A 52 12.56 -0.69 -0.44
CA GLN A 52 12.55 -1.14 0.96
C GLN A 52 11.40 -0.61 1.83
N ASP A 53 10.47 0.16 1.28
CA ASP A 53 9.26 0.54 2.00
C ASP A 53 8.48 -0.70 2.44
N ARG A 54 7.91 -0.63 3.65
CA ARG A 54 6.94 -1.59 4.16
C ARG A 54 5.54 -1.06 3.95
N VAL A 55 4.73 -1.80 3.22
CA VAL A 55 3.35 -1.47 2.90
C VAL A 55 2.44 -2.49 3.57
N ASP A 56 1.54 -2.02 4.42
CA ASP A 56 0.50 -2.84 5.00
C ASP A 56 -0.82 -2.50 4.33
N ILE A 57 -1.42 -3.47 3.64
CA ILE A 57 -2.80 -3.39 3.16
C ILE A 57 -3.67 -4.19 4.13
N VAL A 58 -4.62 -3.51 4.76
CA VAL A 58 -5.42 -4.09 5.85
C VAL A 58 -6.90 -3.78 5.68
N SER A 59 -7.77 -4.73 6.02
CA SER A 59 -9.19 -4.44 6.14
C SER A 59 -9.45 -3.60 7.39
N PRO A 60 -10.25 -2.52 7.31
CA PRO A 60 -10.57 -1.71 8.47
C PRO A 60 -11.43 -2.54 9.44
N VAL A 61 -11.03 -2.55 10.71
CA VAL A 61 -11.86 -3.09 11.80
C VAL A 61 -12.88 -2.03 12.18
N VAL A 62 -14.12 -2.15 11.69
CA VAL A 62 -15.23 -1.33 12.20
C VAL A 62 -15.74 -1.98 13.49
N GLY A 63 -15.40 -1.38 14.63
CA GLY A 63 -16.03 -1.71 15.92
C GLY A 63 -17.44 -1.12 15.94
N GLY A 64 -18.43 -1.95 16.28
CA GLY A 64 -19.81 -1.52 16.54
C GLY A 64 -19.98 -0.85 17.90
#